data_AF-A0A401FSB6-F1
#
_entry.id   AF-A0A401FSB6-F1
#
_cell.length_a   1.000
_cell.length_b   1.000
_cell.length_c   1.000
_cell.angle_alpha   90.00
_cell.angle_beta   90.00
_cell.angle_gamma   90.00
#
_symmetry.space_group_name_H-M   'P 1'
#
loop_
_entity.id
_entity.type
_entity.pdbx_description
1 polymer ?
#
loop_
_entity_poly.entity_id
_entity_poly.type
_entity_poly.pdbx_seq_one_letter_code
_entity_poly.pdbx_strand_id
1 'polypeptide(L)'
;MIKIETYFFINNEFIPMNRFKGQFDDIDYIEGAIELTINNKKIISLKSWDYVDQLWAYFINGIEEIQNMRNFFTYFPDQPVVLSFTLEDNDFVKIGTDYDGEIYLSVPKKEFISTVCSEAEHFFKHMSNIVPQHKNFWNEYLGKIKKIKGHNSTYDC
;
A
#
# COMPACT_ATOMS: atom_id res chain seq x y z
N MET A 1 -7.74 -4.72 -14.00
CA MET A 1 -7.22 -5.68 -13.00
C MET A 1 -6.06 -5.04 -12.29
N ILE A 2 -6.26 -4.75 -11.00
CA ILE A 2 -5.24 -4.25 -10.09
C ILE A 2 -4.70 -5.44 -9.27
N LYS A 3 -3.38 -5.58 -9.21
CA LYS A 3 -2.69 -6.60 -8.42
C LYS A 3 -1.64 -5.91 -7.54
N ILE A 4 -1.65 -6.22 -6.24
CA ILE A 4 -0.65 -5.72 -5.30
C ILE A 4 -0.04 -6.91 -4.58
N GLU A 5 1.28 -6.99 -4.55
CA GLU A 5 2.01 -8.04 -3.85
C GLU A 5 3.03 -7.42 -2.90
N THR A 6 3.25 -8.03 -1.74
CA THR A 6 4.25 -7.59 -0.76
C THR A 6 5.39 -8.57 -0.68
N TYR A 7 6.60 -8.02 -0.66
CA TYR A 7 7.85 -8.76 -0.51
C TYR A 7 8.65 -8.14 0.64
N PHE A 8 9.27 -8.96 1.45
CA PHE A 8 10.29 -8.52 2.41
C PHE A 8 11.67 -8.63 1.76
N PHE A 9 12.52 -7.65 1.99
CA PHE A 9 13.89 -7.65 1.53
C PHE A 9 14.80 -8.09 2.68
N ILE A 10 15.32 -9.31 2.59
CA ILE A 10 16.06 -9.95 3.69
C ILE A 10 17.28 -10.65 3.08
N ASN A 11 18.47 -10.39 3.62
CA ASN A 11 19.72 -10.99 3.13
C ASN A 11 19.91 -10.83 1.60
N ASN A 12 19.58 -9.65 1.07
CA ASN A 12 19.60 -9.31 -0.35
C ASN A 12 18.62 -10.10 -1.24
N GLU A 13 17.59 -10.72 -0.66
CA GLU A 13 16.56 -11.45 -1.40
C GLU A 13 15.16 -10.91 -1.14
N PHE A 14 14.33 -10.89 -2.18
CA PHE A 14 12.90 -10.58 -2.06
C PHE A 14 12.11 -11.83 -1.75
N ILE A 15 11.60 -11.92 -0.53
CA ILE A 15 10.77 -13.04 -0.06
C ILE A 15 9.31 -12.60 -0.11
N PRO A 16 8.43 -13.25 -0.90
CA PRO A 16 6.99 -12.98 -0.86
C PRO A 16 6.45 -13.12 0.57
N MET A 17 5.63 -12.17 1.03
CA MET A 17 5.11 -12.16 2.40
C MET A 17 4.45 -13.48 2.79
N ASN A 18 3.69 -14.09 1.89
CA ASN A 18 3.02 -15.38 2.13
C ASN A 18 3.97 -16.59 2.25
N ARG A 19 5.24 -16.44 1.87
CA ARG A 19 6.30 -17.46 2.02
C ARG A 19 7.24 -17.16 3.17
N PHE A 20 7.17 -15.97 3.75
CA PHE A 20 8.02 -15.58 4.86
C PHE A 20 7.62 -16.33 6.14
N LYS A 21 8.62 -16.92 6.80
CA LYS A 21 8.47 -17.70 8.05
C LYS A 21 9.49 -17.31 9.13
N GLY A 22 10.25 -16.25 8.88
CA GLY A 22 11.35 -15.82 9.74
C GLY A 22 10.94 -14.76 10.75
N GLN A 23 11.96 -14.10 11.29
CA GLN A 23 11.87 -12.88 12.09
C GLN A 23 12.68 -11.80 11.38
N PHE A 24 12.42 -10.53 11.70
CA PHE A 24 13.25 -9.43 11.23
C PHE A 24 14.37 -9.18 12.23
N ASP A 25 15.56 -8.89 11.73
CA ASP A 25 16.71 -8.53 12.56
C ASP A 25 16.48 -7.17 13.23
N ASP A 26 15.86 -6.23 12.50
CA ASP A 26 15.40 -4.95 13.00
C ASP A 26 13.91 -4.78 12.67
N ILE A 27 13.09 -4.66 13.72
CA ILE A 27 11.64 -4.52 13.59
C ILE A 27 11.19 -3.08 13.38
N ASP A 28 12.07 -2.10 13.64
CA ASP A 28 11.82 -0.67 13.42
C ASP A 28 12.10 -0.26 11.96
N TYR A 29 12.86 -1.08 11.23
CA TYR A 29 13.25 -0.85 9.83
C TYR A 29 12.97 -2.08 8.97
N ILE A 30 11.69 -2.30 8.65
CA ILE A 30 11.25 -3.47 7.90
C ILE A 30 11.40 -3.21 6.40
N GLU A 31 12.54 -3.58 5.85
CA GLU A 31 12.83 -3.44 4.41
C GLU A 31 11.96 -4.38 3.55
N GLY A 32 11.47 -3.86 2.44
CA GLY A 32 10.66 -4.64 1.50
C GLY A 32 10.12 -3.81 0.34
N ALA A 33 9.26 -4.41 -0.46
CA ALA A 33 8.65 -3.75 -1.60
C ALA A 33 7.16 -4.06 -1.71
N ILE A 34 6.40 -3.06 -2.16
CA ILE A 34 5.06 -3.24 -2.70
C ILE A 34 5.18 -3.27 -4.21
N GLU A 35 4.81 -4.38 -4.84
CA GLU A 35 4.69 -4.46 -6.30
C GLU A 35 3.25 -4.17 -6.70
N LEU A 36 3.01 -3.02 -7.35
CA LEU A 36 1.71 -2.61 -7.85
C LEU A 36 1.67 -2.78 -9.37
N THR A 37 0.82 -3.66 -9.85
CA THR A 37 0.59 -3.88 -11.28
C THR A 37 -0.86 -3.56 -11.63
N ILE A 38 -1.04 -2.73 -12.65
CA ILE A 38 -2.36 -2.33 -13.16
C ILE A 38 -2.40 -2.66 -14.65
N ASN A 39 -3.36 -3.50 -15.06
CA ASN A 39 -3.52 -3.91 -16.47
C ASN A 39 -2.19 -4.38 -17.10
N ASN A 40 -1.47 -5.24 -16.37
CA ASN A 40 -0.15 -5.80 -16.73
C ASN A 40 1.01 -4.79 -16.84
N LYS A 41 0.78 -3.52 -16.48
CA LYS A 41 1.84 -2.52 -16.38
C LYS A 41 2.25 -2.37 -14.91
N LYS A 42 3.54 -2.57 -14.64
CA LYS A 42 4.12 -2.42 -13.31
C LYS A 42 4.28 -0.93 -13.03
N ILE A 43 3.57 -0.44 -12.02
CA ILE A 43 3.64 0.94 -11.54
C ILE A 43 4.75 1.04 -10.50
N ILE A 44 4.67 0.23 -9.45
CA ILE A 44 5.72 0.11 -8.43
C ILE A 44 6.36 -1.26 -8.58
N SER A 45 7.68 -1.32 -8.53
CA SER A 45 8.44 -2.55 -8.73
C SER A 45 9.33 -2.87 -7.54
N LEU A 46 9.87 -4.09 -7.50
CA LEU A 46 10.83 -4.49 -6.46
C LEU A 46 12.08 -3.60 -6.40
N LYS A 47 12.42 -2.88 -7.48
CA LYS A 47 13.59 -2.01 -7.49
C LYS A 47 13.42 -0.78 -6.59
N SER A 48 12.20 -0.33 -6.36
CA SER A 48 11.85 0.78 -5.45
C SER A 48 11.48 0.25 -4.06
N TRP A 49 12.25 -0.70 -3.54
CA TRP A 49 12.07 -1.23 -2.19
C TRP A 49 12.46 -0.16 -1.15
N ASP A 50 11.81 -0.19 0.01
CA ASP A 50 11.92 0.81 1.08
C ASP A 50 11.36 0.19 2.40
N TYR A 51 11.09 0.98 3.44
CA TYR A 51 10.40 0.54 4.66
C TYR A 51 8.93 0.20 4.34
N VAL A 52 8.66 -1.09 4.16
CA VAL A 52 7.43 -1.58 3.54
C VAL A 52 6.21 -1.42 4.45
N ASP A 53 6.42 -1.43 5.77
CA ASP A 53 5.40 -1.18 6.77
C ASP A 53 4.92 0.28 6.76
N GLN A 54 5.85 1.22 6.66
CA GLN A 54 5.56 2.64 6.50
C GLN A 54 4.92 2.93 5.13
N LEU A 55 5.39 2.25 4.08
CA LEU A 55 4.82 2.40 2.75
C LEU A 55 3.35 1.94 2.70
N TRP A 56 3.00 0.82 3.33
CA TRP A 56 1.60 0.39 3.47
C TRP A 56 0.76 1.39 4.26
N ALA A 57 1.32 2.00 5.31
CA ALA A 57 0.68 3.07 6.04
C ALA A 57 0.38 4.30 5.14
N TYR A 58 1.34 4.70 4.30
CA TYR A 58 1.16 5.78 3.33
C TYR A 58 0.08 5.46 2.29
N PHE A 59 0.01 4.23 1.81
CA PHE A 59 -1.09 3.79 0.94
C PHE A 59 -2.46 3.99 1.62
N ILE A 60 -2.62 3.57 2.88
CA ILE A 60 -3.88 3.73 3.60
C ILE A 60 -4.21 5.21 3.86
N ASN A 61 -3.22 6.03 4.21
CA ASN A 61 -3.44 7.48 4.35
C ASN A 61 -3.89 8.09 3.00
N GLY A 62 -3.28 7.66 1.89
CA GLY A 62 -3.70 8.10 0.57
C GLY A 62 -5.11 7.66 0.20
N ILE A 63 -5.53 6.45 0.58
CA ILE A 63 -6.93 6.00 0.40
C ILE A 63 -7.89 6.85 1.22
N GLU A 64 -7.55 7.21 2.45
CA GLU A 64 -8.36 8.10 3.30
C GLU A 64 -8.54 9.48 2.67
N GLU A 65 -7.49 10.06 2.10
CA GLU A 65 -7.56 11.32 1.36
C GLU A 65 -8.48 11.22 0.14
N ILE A 66 -8.32 10.16 -0.67
CA ILE A 66 -9.15 9.91 -1.85
C ILE A 66 -10.64 9.74 -1.49
N GLN A 67 -10.95 9.06 -0.38
CA GLN A 67 -12.34 8.97 0.11
C GLN A 67 -12.91 10.32 0.53
N ASN A 68 -12.08 11.19 1.08
CA ASN A 68 -12.45 12.55 1.46
C ASN A 68 -12.43 13.54 0.28
N MET A 69 -12.37 13.03 -0.95
CA MET A 69 -12.31 13.83 -2.18
C MET A 69 -11.11 14.79 -2.23
N ARG A 70 -9.95 14.36 -1.71
CA ARG A 70 -8.68 15.08 -1.75
C ARG A 70 -7.60 14.26 -2.49
N ASN A 71 -6.71 14.97 -3.17
CA ASN A 71 -5.53 14.34 -3.79
C ASN A 71 -4.49 14.02 -2.73
N PHE A 72 -3.68 12.99 -2.98
CA PHE A 72 -2.60 12.56 -2.09
C PHE A 72 -1.26 12.52 -2.83
N PHE A 73 -0.21 12.99 -2.16
CA PHE A 73 1.16 12.96 -2.61
C PHE A 73 2.09 12.70 -1.42
N THR A 74 3.06 11.81 -1.59
CA THR A 74 4.14 11.58 -0.62
C THR A 74 5.40 11.10 -1.31
N TYR A 75 6.54 11.20 -0.61
CA TYR A 75 7.72 10.41 -0.94
C TYR A 75 7.63 9.03 -0.29
N PHE A 76 8.37 8.08 -0.85
CA PHE A 76 8.68 6.83 -0.19
C PHE A 76 9.50 7.12 1.10
N PRO A 77 9.47 6.23 2.11
CA PRO A 77 10.02 6.53 3.43
C PRO A 77 11.49 6.96 3.44
N ASP A 78 12.36 6.28 2.68
CA ASP A 78 13.81 6.51 2.68
C ASP A 78 14.36 6.94 1.31
N GLN A 79 13.52 6.95 0.27
CA GLN A 79 13.93 7.32 -1.09
C GLN A 79 13.12 8.49 -1.65
N PRO A 80 13.73 9.33 -2.53
CA PRO A 80 13.05 10.44 -3.18
C PRO A 80 12.14 9.98 -4.33
N VAL A 81 11.40 8.89 -4.12
CA VAL A 81 10.43 8.33 -5.06
C VAL A 81 9.06 8.88 -4.71
N VAL A 82 8.36 9.42 -5.69
CA VAL A 82 7.02 9.96 -5.52
C VAL A 82 5.99 8.83 -5.60
N LEU A 83 5.02 8.88 -4.70
CA LEU A 83 3.72 8.20 -4.82
C LEU A 83 2.62 9.27 -4.88
N SER A 84 1.74 9.16 -5.87
CA SER A 84 0.61 10.09 -6.02
C SER A 84 -0.68 9.37 -6.34
N PHE A 85 -1.77 9.81 -5.69
CA PHE A 85 -3.15 9.46 -6.01
C PHE A 85 -3.91 10.75 -6.31
N THR A 86 -4.36 10.91 -7.55
CA THR A 86 -5.03 12.13 -8.01
C THR A 86 -6.43 11.80 -8.50
N LEU A 87 -7.44 12.45 -7.94
CA LEU A 87 -8.81 12.33 -8.43
C LEU A 87 -8.90 12.93 -9.84
N GLU A 88 -9.40 12.14 -10.79
CA GLU A 88 -9.75 12.66 -12.13
C GLU A 88 -11.22 13.09 -12.16
N ASP A 89 -12.07 12.31 -11.50
CA ASP A 89 -13.48 12.62 -11.25
C ASP A 89 -13.98 11.85 -10.00
N ASN A 90 -15.30 11.67 -9.88
CA ASN A 90 -15.90 10.94 -8.76
C ASN A 90 -15.66 9.43 -8.79
N ASP A 91 -15.38 8.85 -9.96
CA ASP A 91 -15.31 7.41 -10.19
C ASP A 91 -13.90 6.91 -10.52
N PHE A 92 -12.99 7.81 -10.90
CA PHE A 92 -11.63 7.47 -11.31
C PHE A 92 -10.55 8.18 -10.48
N VAL A 93 -9.46 7.44 -10.26
CA VAL A 93 -8.25 7.93 -9.62
C VAL A 93 -7.05 7.58 -10.48
N LYS A 94 -6.18 8.56 -10.69
CA LYS A 94 -4.89 8.41 -11.35
C LYS A 94 -3.81 8.09 -10.31
N ILE A 95 -3.15 6.95 -10.50
CA ILE A 95 -2.07 6.47 -9.64
C ILE A 95 -0.74 6.72 -10.35
N GLY A 96 0.23 7.30 -9.64
CA GLY A 96 1.50 7.70 -10.21
C GLY A 96 2.72 7.41 -9.36
N THR A 97 3.83 7.10 -10.02
CA THR A 97 5.19 7.14 -9.45
C THR A 97 6.19 7.62 -10.49
N ASP A 98 7.32 8.15 -10.04
CA ASP A 98 8.43 8.65 -10.87
C ASP A 98 9.66 7.72 -10.87
N TYR A 99 9.58 6.56 -10.23
CA TYR A 99 10.67 5.60 -10.20
C TYR A 99 10.94 4.97 -11.58
N ASP A 100 12.18 5.09 -12.07
CA ASP A 100 12.60 4.60 -13.40
C ASP A 100 11.78 5.25 -14.54
N GLY A 101 11.34 6.50 -14.32
CA GLY A 101 10.51 7.29 -15.22
C GLY A 101 9.09 7.50 -14.69
N GLU A 102 8.42 8.52 -15.21
CA GLU A 102 7.05 8.83 -14.81
C GLU A 102 6.05 7.83 -15.38
N ILE A 103 5.38 7.10 -14.50
CA ILE A 103 4.28 6.21 -14.88
C ILE A 103 3.03 6.65 -14.15
N TYR A 104 1.99 6.95 -14.92
CA TYR A 104 0.66 7.21 -14.39
C TYR A 104 -0.40 6.35 -15.08
N LEU A 105 -1.36 5.85 -14.30
CA LEU A 105 -2.52 5.12 -14.82
C LEU A 105 -3.80 5.51 -14.09
N SER A 106 -4.86 5.69 -14.86
CA SER A 106 -6.21 5.88 -14.33
C SER A 106 -6.88 4.52 -14.08
N VAL A 107 -7.55 4.39 -12.93
CA VAL A 107 -8.29 3.19 -12.53
C VAL A 107 -9.60 3.54 -11.85
N PRO A 108 -10.60 2.64 -11.86
CA PRO A 108 -11.81 2.81 -11.08
C PRO A 108 -11.48 2.97 -9.59
N LYS A 109 -11.91 4.09 -9.01
CA LYS A 109 -11.69 4.47 -7.62
C LYS A 109 -12.15 3.39 -6.65
N LYS A 110 -13.35 2.82 -6.87
CA LYS A 110 -13.89 1.73 -6.05
C LYS A 110 -13.01 0.47 -6.08
N GLU A 111 -12.56 0.05 -7.28
CA GLU A 111 -11.68 -1.11 -7.44
C GLU A 111 -10.35 -0.89 -6.72
N PHE A 112 -9.73 0.29 -6.91
CA PHE A 112 -8.47 0.66 -6.28
C PHE A 112 -8.57 0.67 -4.76
N ILE A 113 -9.55 1.38 -4.19
CA ILE A 113 -9.78 1.43 -2.74
C ILE A 113 -9.97 0.02 -2.18
N SER A 114 -10.82 -0.80 -2.82
CA SER A 114 -11.10 -2.15 -2.32
C SER A 114 -9.86 -3.05 -2.33
N THR A 115 -9.05 -2.98 -3.40
CA THR A 115 -7.85 -3.80 -3.57
C THR A 115 -6.78 -3.40 -2.56
N VAL A 116 -6.48 -2.09 -2.47
CA VAL A 116 -5.49 -1.57 -1.50
C VAL A 116 -5.90 -1.91 -0.08
N CYS A 117 -7.17 -1.74 0.29
CA CYS A 117 -7.64 -2.07 1.64
C CYS A 117 -7.59 -3.57 1.94
N SER A 118 -7.83 -4.43 0.95
CA SER A 118 -7.74 -5.88 1.12
C SER A 118 -6.31 -6.32 1.38
N GLU A 119 -5.38 -5.87 0.54
CA GLU A 119 -3.97 -6.27 0.64
C GLU A 119 -3.27 -5.64 1.84
N ALA A 120 -3.56 -4.37 2.16
CA ALA A 120 -3.06 -3.72 3.38
C ALA A 120 -3.60 -4.42 4.64
N GLU A 121 -4.87 -4.82 4.67
CA GLU A 121 -5.43 -5.56 5.81
C GLU A 121 -4.74 -6.90 5.98
N HIS A 122 -4.48 -7.61 4.88
CA HIS A 122 -3.74 -8.86 4.90
C HIS A 122 -2.31 -8.64 5.43
N PHE A 123 -1.62 -7.60 4.97
CA PHE A 123 -0.30 -7.20 5.46
C PHE A 123 -0.32 -6.91 6.97
N PHE A 124 -1.14 -5.98 7.45
CA PHE A 124 -1.13 -5.58 8.86
C PHE A 124 -1.57 -6.72 9.80
N LYS A 125 -2.47 -7.62 9.35
CA LYS A 125 -2.79 -8.85 10.09
C LYS A 125 -1.60 -9.80 10.15
N HIS A 126 -0.88 -9.97 9.04
CA HIS A 126 0.33 -10.79 9.01
C HIS A 126 1.38 -10.21 9.97
N MET A 127 1.67 -8.91 9.89
CA MET A 127 2.62 -8.21 10.77
C MET A 127 2.23 -8.28 12.25
N SER A 128 0.94 -8.23 12.58
CA SER A 128 0.48 -8.40 13.95
C SER A 128 0.86 -9.75 14.58
N ASN A 129 1.04 -10.78 13.75
CA ASN A 129 1.44 -12.12 14.22
C ASN A 129 2.96 -12.25 14.35
N ILE A 130 3.73 -11.69 13.41
CA ILE A 130 5.18 -11.88 13.35
C ILE A 130 5.99 -10.78 14.04
N VAL A 131 5.41 -9.58 14.21
CA VAL A 131 5.99 -8.44 14.94
C VAL A 131 4.96 -7.88 15.94
N PRO A 132 4.55 -8.65 16.97
CA PRO A 132 3.55 -8.21 17.94
C PRO A 132 3.98 -6.98 18.77
N GLN A 133 5.26 -6.64 18.78
CA GLN A 133 5.83 -5.48 19.46
C GLN A 133 5.21 -4.17 18.95
N HIS A 134 4.87 -4.10 17.65
CA HIS A 134 4.29 -2.92 17.01
C HIS A 134 2.75 -3.00 16.91
N LYS A 135 2.10 -3.79 17.78
CA LYS A 135 0.63 -4.00 17.77
C LYS A 135 -0.20 -2.71 17.71
N ASN A 136 0.26 -1.63 18.33
CA ASN A 136 -0.49 -0.38 18.34
C ASN A 136 -0.53 0.24 16.94
N PHE A 137 0.61 0.25 16.24
CA PHE A 137 0.72 0.70 14.87
C PHE A 137 -0.12 -0.18 13.93
N TRP A 138 -0.01 -1.51 14.03
CA TRP A 138 -0.83 -2.42 13.21
C TRP A 138 -2.33 -2.23 13.43
N ASN A 139 -2.75 -2.11 14.70
CA ASN A 139 -4.16 -1.94 15.05
C ASN A 139 -4.71 -0.58 14.62
N GLU A 140 -3.89 0.47 14.62
CA GLU A 140 -4.28 1.79 14.11
C GLU A 140 -4.72 1.69 12.64
N TYR A 141 -3.86 1.13 11.79
CA TYR A 141 -4.15 1.02 10.35
C TYR A 141 -5.25 0.00 10.04
N LEU A 142 -5.34 -1.10 10.79
CA LEU A 142 -6.51 -1.99 10.72
C LEU A 142 -7.80 -1.24 11.10
N GLY A 143 -7.74 -0.34 12.08
CA GLY A 143 -8.85 0.55 12.44
C GLY A 143 -9.25 1.52 11.33
N LYS A 144 -8.27 2.17 10.69
CA LYS A 144 -8.49 3.03 9.51
C LYS A 144 -9.16 2.27 8.38
N ILE A 145 -8.65 1.08 8.03
CA ILE A 145 -9.22 0.23 6.98
C ILE A 145 -10.69 -0.14 7.28
N LYS A 146 -11.03 -0.46 8.53
CA LYS A 146 -12.42 -0.74 8.92
C LYS A 146 -13.34 0.46 8.70
N LYS A 147 -12.90 1.67 9.02
CA LYS A 147 -13.67 2.91 8.78
C LYS A 147 -13.86 3.15 7.27
N ILE A 148 -12.79 3.01 6.50
CA ILE A 148 -12.78 3.15 5.03
C ILE A 148 -13.78 2.18 4.39
N LYS A 149 -13.75 0.90 4.78
CA LYS A 149 -14.68 -0.13 4.28
C LYS A 149 -16.13 0.13 4.73
N GLY A 150 -16.33 0.56 5.98
CA GLY A 150 -17.65 0.91 6.51
C GLY A 150 -18.32 2.06 5.74
N HIS A 151 -17.54 3.05 5.30
CA HIS A 151 -18.02 4.17 4.49
C HIS A 151 -18.48 3.74 3.09
N ASN A 152 -17.86 2.70 2.51
CA ASN A 152 -18.23 2.22 1.18
C ASN A 152 -19.49 1.32 1.17
N SER A 153 -19.92 0.79 2.32
CA SER A 153 -21.10 -0.09 2.43
C SER A 153 -22.43 0.68 2.42
N THR A 154 -22.42 2.01 2.56
CA THR A 154 -23.64 2.83 2.62
C THR A 154 -24.09 3.38 1.27
N TYR A 155 -23.38 3.06 0.18
CA TYR A 155 -23.68 3.53 -1.18
C TYR A 155 -24.27 2.44 -2.11
N ASP A 156 -24.68 1.29 -1.54
CA ASP A 156 -25.31 0.17 -2.27
C ASP A 156 -26.85 0.10 -2.06
N CYS A 157 -27.50 1.23 -1.77
CA CYS A 157 -28.97 1.34 -1.66
C CYS A 157 -29.58 2.11 -2.83
#